data_AF-A0A9Q1I477-F1
#
_entry.id   AF-A0A9Q1I477-F1
#
_cell.length_a   1.000
_cell.length_b   1.000
_cell.length_c   1.000
_cell.angle_alpha   90.00
_cell.angle_beta   90.00
_cell.angle_gamma   90.00
#
_symmetry.space_group_name_H-M   'P 1'
#
loop_
_entity.id
_entity.type
_entity.pdbx_description
1 polymer ?
#
loop_
_entity_poly.entity_id
_entity_poly.type
_entity_poly.pdbx_seq_one_letter_code
_entity_poly.pdbx_strand_id
1 'polypeptide(L)'
;MCNSKCILETKFCNFVYDCLPDLVDESGCPMACDFESGLCGWSVEATDWASSWKRVKAEDAVLNGSAPSQDHSNRSSKGHYLWLAGEAGLGSSSVLANSSVYHSTAPSCAFRFHYSLQGNGTLSAWLRSGRENQMVFHTGKETEKEWMESEIPLSIGLEEFQIVFEGRVVGEGGFLALDSFLFSDCEATPVPSVCLEGSWPCGGESCVPRWALCDLQPDCPQGSDEDPLLC
;
A
#
# COMPACT_ATOMS: atom_id res chain seq x y z
N MET A 1 -0.67 -1.14 22.91
CA MET A 1 -1.31 -2.10 23.84
C MET A 1 -2.60 -2.55 23.20
N CYS A 2 -2.84 -3.86 23.16
CA CYS A 2 -4.09 -4.45 22.68
C CYS A 2 -4.86 -5.00 23.89
N ASN A 3 -5.98 -4.40 24.31
CA ASN A 3 -6.74 -4.88 25.47
C ASN A 3 -5.91 -5.17 26.75
N SER A 4 -4.99 -4.27 27.10
CA SER A 4 -4.03 -4.46 28.21
C SER A 4 -3.09 -5.67 28.08
N LYS A 5 -3.02 -6.29 26.90
CA LYS A 5 -2.02 -7.29 26.50
C LYS A 5 -1.00 -6.66 25.55
N CYS A 6 0.24 -7.12 25.67
CA CYS A 6 1.32 -6.77 24.75
C CYS A 6 1.30 -7.74 23.57
N ILE A 7 1.09 -7.23 22.36
CA ILE A 7 1.43 -7.92 21.12
C ILE A 7 2.78 -7.38 20.64
N LEU A 8 3.47 -8.17 19.81
CA LEU A 8 4.75 -7.75 19.23
C LEU A 8 4.56 -6.52 18.33
N GLU A 9 5.61 -5.72 18.15
CA GLU A 9 5.56 -4.55 17.27
C GLU A 9 5.32 -4.95 15.81
N THR A 10 5.93 -6.07 15.39
CA THR A 10 5.72 -6.71 14.07
C THR A 10 4.30 -7.26 13.84
N LYS A 11 3.43 -7.16 14.86
CA LYS A 11 2.01 -7.53 14.80
C LYS A 11 1.10 -6.33 14.62
N PHE A 12 1.66 -5.13 14.49
CA PHE A 12 0.93 -3.94 14.06
C PHE A 12 1.16 -3.68 12.57
N CYS A 13 0.13 -3.27 11.85
CA CYS A 13 0.21 -2.97 10.42
C CYS A 13 0.76 -4.13 9.59
N ASN A 14 0.38 -5.35 9.91
CA ASN A 14 0.82 -6.55 9.21
C ASN A 14 -0.27 -7.19 8.32
N PHE A 15 -1.36 -6.45 8.09
CA PHE A 15 -2.54 -6.88 7.35
C PHE A 15 -3.37 -7.96 8.05
N VAL A 16 -2.99 -8.43 9.25
CA VAL A 16 -3.68 -9.46 10.01
C VAL A 16 -4.24 -8.85 11.31
N TYR A 17 -5.52 -9.03 11.55
CA TYR A 17 -6.15 -8.61 12.80
C TYR A 17 -5.78 -9.55 13.96
N ASP A 18 -4.65 -9.31 14.60
CA ASP A 18 -4.16 -10.00 15.78
C ASP A 18 -4.84 -9.46 17.07
N CYS A 19 -5.29 -8.20 17.09
CA CYS A 19 -5.87 -7.56 18.28
C CYS A 19 -7.39 -7.74 18.41
N LEU A 20 -7.87 -8.96 18.66
CA LEU A 20 -9.31 -9.20 18.86
C LEU A 20 -9.79 -8.82 20.28
N PRO A 21 -11.01 -8.26 20.44
CA PRO A 21 -11.96 -7.85 19.41
C PRO A 21 -11.81 -6.39 18.90
N ASP A 22 -10.83 -5.62 19.39
CA ASP A 22 -10.77 -4.17 19.15
C ASP A 22 -10.22 -3.80 17.76
N LEU A 23 -9.45 -4.68 17.13
CA LEU A 23 -8.88 -4.53 15.78
C LEU A 23 -7.97 -3.29 15.62
N VAL A 24 -7.42 -2.79 16.74
CA VAL A 24 -6.69 -1.52 16.77
C VAL A 24 -5.30 -1.59 16.14
N ASP A 25 -4.77 -2.79 15.96
CA ASP A 25 -3.47 -3.08 15.36
C ASP A 25 -3.38 -2.69 13.89
N GLU A 26 -4.48 -2.77 13.16
CA GLU A 26 -4.55 -2.39 11.73
C GLU A 26 -5.34 -1.07 11.50
N SER A 27 -5.93 -0.50 12.56
CA SER A 27 -6.79 0.69 12.43
C SER A 27 -6.10 1.94 11.86
N GLY A 28 -4.79 2.09 12.10
CA GLY A 28 -3.97 3.21 11.62
C GLY A 28 -3.26 2.95 10.29
N CYS A 29 -3.47 1.79 9.70
CA CYS A 29 -2.77 1.29 8.51
C CYS A 29 -3.66 0.25 7.83
N PRO A 30 -4.91 0.61 7.48
CA PRO A 30 -5.84 -0.34 6.91
C PRO A 30 -5.37 -0.78 5.52
N MET A 31 -5.75 -1.99 5.14
CA MET A 31 -5.53 -2.53 3.80
C MET A 31 -6.14 -1.66 2.69
N ALA A 32 -7.17 -0.89 2.99
CA ALA A 32 -7.89 -0.05 2.03
C ALA A 32 -8.07 1.37 2.55
N CYS A 33 -7.93 2.35 1.65
CA CYS A 33 -8.26 3.74 1.92
C CYS A 33 -8.93 4.38 0.70
N ASP A 34 -10.20 4.74 0.87
CA ASP A 34 -11.04 5.47 -0.09
C ASP A 34 -11.18 6.96 0.26
N PHE A 35 -10.44 7.42 1.28
CA PHE A 35 -10.50 8.76 1.82
C PHE A 35 -11.88 9.25 2.30
N GLU A 36 -12.91 8.41 2.43
CA GLU A 36 -14.25 8.89 2.80
C GLU A 36 -14.37 9.29 4.27
N SER A 37 -13.63 8.58 5.14
CA SER A 37 -13.63 8.83 6.60
C SER A 37 -12.38 9.54 7.13
N GLY A 38 -11.38 9.80 6.29
CA GLY A 38 -10.13 10.42 6.70
C GLY A 38 -8.97 10.07 5.79
N LEU A 39 -7.73 10.15 6.30
CA LEU A 39 -6.52 9.79 5.55
C LEU A 39 -6.06 8.35 5.79
N CYS A 40 -6.76 7.57 6.63
CA CYS A 40 -6.44 6.15 6.88
C CYS A 40 -4.97 5.91 7.28
N GLY A 41 -4.39 6.81 8.09
CA GLY A 41 -2.98 6.72 8.48
C GLY A 41 -1.98 7.37 7.52
N TRP A 42 -2.41 7.76 6.32
CA TRP A 42 -1.56 8.53 5.41
C TRP A 42 -1.26 9.91 5.98
N SER A 43 0.01 10.29 5.90
CA SER A 43 0.50 11.61 6.29
C SER A 43 0.85 12.42 5.05
N VAL A 44 0.29 13.62 4.96
CA VAL A 44 0.56 14.56 3.87
C VAL A 44 1.47 15.65 4.38
N GLU A 45 2.53 15.94 3.63
CA GLU A 45 3.46 17.00 4.02
C GLU A 45 2.79 18.36 3.90
N ALA A 46 2.62 19.03 5.03
CA ALA A 46 2.17 20.41 5.07
C ALA A 46 3.36 21.29 4.70
N THR A 47 3.30 21.87 3.51
CA THR A 47 4.29 22.81 3.05
C THR A 47 3.86 24.25 3.32
N ASP A 48 4.82 25.14 3.60
CA ASP A 48 4.58 26.58 3.77
C ASP A 48 4.06 27.26 2.48
N TRP A 49 4.15 26.56 1.35
CA TRP A 49 3.61 26.96 0.06
C TRP A 49 2.27 26.24 -0.21
N ALA A 50 1.38 26.90 -0.94
CA ALA A 50 -0.03 26.55 -0.97
C ALA A 50 -0.39 25.25 -1.73
N SER A 51 0.58 24.60 -2.38
CA SER A 51 0.36 23.34 -3.11
C SER A 51 0.83 22.10 -2.34
N SER A 52 0.19 21.84 -1.21
CA SER A 52 0.26 20.55 -0.49
C SER A 52 -0.84 19.58 -0.94
N TRP A 53 -0.61 18.28 -0.72
CA TRP A 53 -1.66 17.27 -0.84
C TRP A 53 -2.78 17.57 0.16
N LYS A 54 -4.03 17.59 -0.31
CA LYS A 54 -5.22 17.88 0.49
C LYS A 54 -6.29 16.85 0.21
N ARG A 55 -6.93 16.36 1.27
CA ARG A 55 -8.18 15.62 1.14
C ARG A 55 -9.28 16.62 0.79
N VAL A 56 -9.91 16.44 -0.37
CA VAL A 56 -10.95 17.33 -0.88
C VAL A 56 -12.19 16.54 -1.21
N LYS A 57 -13.32 17.22 -1.17
CA LYS A 57 -14.57 16.70 -1.71
C LYS A 57 -14.65 17.02 -3.19
N ALA A 58 -15.09 16.07 -4.02
CA ALA A 58 -15.01 16.20 -5.47
C ALA A 58 -15.69 17.48 -6.02
N GLU A 59 -16.90 17.79 -5.57
CA GLU A 59 -17.62 18.99 -6.00
C GLU A 59 -16.93 20.31 -5.59
N ASP A 60 -16.29 20.36 -4.42
CA ASP A 60 -15.56 21.54 -3.95
C ASP A 60 -14.25 21.74 -4.72
N ALA A 61 -13.58 20.64 -5.10
CA ALA A 61 -12.36 20.68 -5.89
C ALA A 61 -12.60 21.22 -7.30
N VAL A 62 -13.71 20.82 -7.95
CA VAL A 62 -14.10 21.35 -9.26
C VAL A 62 -14.45 22.84 -9.22
N LEU A 63 -15.05 23.33 -8.12
CA LEU A 63 -15.35 24.75 -7.97
C LEU A 63 -14.09 25.61 -7.79
N ASN A 64 -13.05 25.05 -7.18
CA ASN A 64 -11.81 25.74 -6.86
C ASN A 64 -10.69 25.57 -7.91
N GLY A 65 -10.89 24.72 -8.92
CA GLY A 65 -9.88 24.51 -9.95
C GLY A 65 -10.15 23.32 -10.86
N SER A 66 -9.09 22.79 -11.46
CA SER A 66 -9.18 21.58 -12.28
C SER A 66 -9.04 20.34 -11.38
N ALA A 67 -10.03 19.46 -11.44
CA ALA A 67 -10.07 18.20 -10.71
C ALA A 67 -11.07 17.22 -11.34
N PRO A 68 -11.05 15.92 -10.99
CA PRO A 68 -12.10 14.98 -11.34
C PRO A 68 -13.43 15.36 -10.68
N SER A 69 -14.53 15.30 -11.44
CA SER A 69 -15.85 15.71 -10.96
C SER A 69 -16.52 14.73 -10.01
N GLN A 70 -16.01 13.51 -9.95
CA GLN A 70 -16.52 12.43 -9.13
C GLN A 70 -15.34 11.69 -8.50
N ASP A 71 -15.53 11.33 -7.25
CA ASP A 71 -14.71 10.36 -6.53
C ASP A 71 -14.67 9.01 -7.26
N HIS A 72 -13.54 8.31 -7.23
CA HIS A 72 -13.43 7.03 -7.93
C HIS A 72 -14.16 5.93 -7.16
N SER A 73 -13.95 5.86 -5.85
CA SER A 73 -14.42 4.80 -4.96
C SER A 73 -15.93 4.60 -5.03
N ASN A 74 -16.71 5.70 -5.02
CA ASN A 74 -18.17 5.65 -5.02
C ASN A 74 -18.83 6.27 -6.26
N ARG A 75 -18.04 6.81 -7.22
CA ARG A 75 -18.54 7.52 -8.42
C ARG A 75 -19.53 8.64 -8.07
N SER A 76 -19.21 9.43 -7.04
CA SER A 76 -20.06 10.51 -6.53
C SER A 76 -19.32 11.83 -6.47
N SER A 77 -20.02 12.93 -6.74
CA SER A 77 -19.50 14.29 -6.49
C SER A 77 -19.36 14.60 -5.00
N LYS A 78 -20.00 13.78 -4.14
CA LYS A 78 -19.96 13.92 -2.68
C LYS A 78 -18.85 13.14 -2.02
N GLY A 79 -18.15 12.30 -2.78
CA GLY A 79 -17.02 11.53 -2.27
C GLY A 79 -15.75 12.38 -2.13
N HIS A 80 -14.71 11.76 -1.59
CA HIS A 80 -13.48 12.42 -1.20
C HIS A 80 -12.25 11.70 -1.74
N TYR A 81 -11.30 12.47 -2.25
CA TYR A 81 -10.01 11.96 -2.71
C TYR A 81 -8.88 12.88 -2.27
N LEU A 82 -7.65 12.42 -2.46
CA LEU A 82 -6.46 13.23 -2.24
C LEU A 82 -6.14 14.03 -3.50
N TRP A 83 -5.91 15.32 -3.37
CA TRP A 83 -5.75 16.25 -4.48
C TRP A 83 -4.57 17.21 -4.26
N LEU A 84 -3.90 17.52 -5.35
CA LEU A 84 -2.81 18.47 -5.43
C LEU A 84 -3.03 19.37 -6.64
N ALA A 85 -3.24 20.66 -6.41
CA ALA A 85 -3.31 21.67 -7.47
C ALA A 85 -1.94 22.23 -7.80
N GLY A 86 -1.75 22.63 -9.06
CA GLY A 86 -0.71 23.59 -9.43
C GLY A 86 -1.18 25.03 -9.19
N GLU A 87 -0.26 25.92 -8.84
CA GLU A 87 -0.55 27.32 -8.53
C GLU A 87 0.30 28.28 -9.36
N ALA A 88 -0.26 29.44 -9.71
CA ALA A 88 0.40 30.44 -10.52
C ALA A 88 1.58 31.08 -9.77
N GLY A 89 2.74 31.17 -10.44
CA GLY A 89 3.91 31.88 -9.90
C GLY A 89 4.71 31.13 -8.84
N LEU A 90 4.25 29.95 -8.38
CA LEU A 90 5.05 29.05 -7.56
C LEU A 90 5.88 28.11 -8.44
N GLY A 91 7.13 27.92 -8.03
CA GLY A 91 8.02 26.93 -8.62
C GLY A 91 7.50 25.52 -8.41
N SER A 92 8.06 24.59 -9.15
CA SER A 92 7.65 23.20 -9.08
C SER A 92 8.34 22.48 -7.91
N SER A 93 7.66 22.46 -6.77
CA SER A 93 8.08 21.72 -5.57
C SER A 93 7.41 20.34 -5.56
N SER A 94 8.20 19.33 -5.20
CA SER A 94 7.69 17.99 -4.93
C SER A 94 6.99 17.97 -3.56
N VAL A 95 5.84 17.31 -3.48
CA VAL A 95 5.14 17.04 -2.20
C VAL A 95 4.91 15.56 -1.98
N LEU A 96 5.08 15.17 -0.72
CA LEU A 96 5.01 13.78 -0.33
C LEU A 96 3.69 13.47 0.39
N ALA A 97 3.10 12.35 0.03
CA ALA A 97 2.10 11.66 0.83
C ALA A 97 2.69 10.30 1.23
N ASN A 98 2.86 10.06 2.52
CA ASN A 98 3.51 8.88 3.06
C ASN A 98 2.47 7.98 3.73
N SER A 99 2.50 6.69 3.43
CA SER A 99 1.73 5.70 4.17
C SER A 99 2.25 5.53 5.59
N SER A 100 1.46 4.87 6.45
CA SER A 100 1.97 4.23 7.66
C SER A 100 3.06 3.20 7.33
N VAL A 101 3.84 2.82 8.33
CA VAL A 101 4.81 1.71 8.22
C VAL A 101 4.03 0.40 8.31
N TYR A 102 4.23 -0.47 7.33
CA TYR A 102 3.67 -1.82 7.29
C TYR A 102 4.77 -2.84 7.60
N HIS A 103 4.39 -3.92 8.30
CA HIS A 103 5.28 -4.98 8.72
C HIS A 103 4.86 -6.29 8.07
N SER A 104 5.70 -6.86 7.19
CA SER A 104 5.43 -8.06 6.38
C SER A 104 4.68 -7.82 5.06
N THR A 105 5.15 -8.52 4.04
CA THR A 105 4.48 -8.69 2.75
C THR A 105 4.47 -10.17 2.44
N ALA A 106 3.28 -10.74 2.24
CA ALA A 106 3.19 -12.06 1.64
C ALA A 106 3.79 -12.05 0.22
N PRO A 107 4.23 -13.20 -0.33
CA PRO A 107 4.91 -13.26 -1.61
C PRO A 107 4.13 -12.70 -2.82
N SER A 108 2.80 -12.64 -2.71
CA SER A 108 1.90 -12.16 -3.76
C SER A 108 1.34 -10.76 -3.49
N CYS A 109 1.88 -10.04 -2.50
CA CYS A 109 1.38 -8.75 -2.07
C CYS A 109 1.49 -7.69 -3.17
N ALA A 110 0.38 -7.02 -3.46
CA ALA A 110 0.31 -5.95 -4.45
C ALA A 110 -0.42 -4.74 -3.89
N PHE A 111 0.03 -3.55 -4.29
CA PHE A 111 -0.61 -2.29 -3.95
C PHE A 111 -1.25 -1.66 -5.20
N ARG A 112 -2.57 -1.48 -5.15
CA ARG A 112 -3.37 -0.83 -6.19
C ARG A 112 -3.81 0.55 -5.75
N PHE A 113 -3.87 1.46 -6.70
CA PHE A 113 -4.36 2.82 -6.50
C PHE A 113 -4.92 3.38 -7.80
N HIS A 114 -5.78 4.39 -7.66
CA HIS A 114 -6.32 5.14 -8.77
C HIS A 114 -5.74 6.54 -8.79
N TYR A 115 -5.46 7.05 -9.98
CA TYR A 115 -4.92 8.39 -10.16
C TYR A 115 -5.57 9.13 -11.32
N SER A 116 -5.57 10.45 -11.24
CA SER A 116 -5.96 11.34 -12.34
C SER A 116 -4.96 12.49 -12.42
N LEU A 117 -4.54 12.83 -13.64
CA LEU A 117 -3.48 13.81 -13.90
C LEU A 117 -3.91 14.73 -15.04
N GLN A 118 -3.78 16.03 -14.83
CA GLN A 118 -3.93 17.01 -15.90
C GLN A 118 -2.86 18.10 -15.80
N GLY A 119 -2.41 18.60 -16.95
CA GLY A 119 -1.43 19.66 -17.04
C GLY A 119 -0.01 19.14 -16.87
N ASN A 120 0.92 20.07 -16.68
CA ASN A 120 2.34 19.74 -16.56
C ASN A 120 2.68 19.26 -15.15
N GLY A 121 2.37 18.00 -14.87
CA GLY A 121 2.68 17.34 -13.61
C GLY A 121 3.27 15.95 -13.77
N THR A 122 3.92 15.47 -12.72
CA THR A 122 4.45 14.10 -12.63
C THR A 122 4.07 13.50 -11.30
N LEU A 123 3.65 12.24 -11.34
CA LEU A 123 3.37 11.39 -10.19
C LEU A 123 4.39 10.27 -10.14
N SER A 124 5.10 10.16 -9.01
CA SER A 124 5.98 9.03 -8.72
C SER A 124 5.52 8.31 -7.46
N ALA A 125 5.66 6.99 -7.40
CA ALA A 125 5.52 6.22 -6.17
C ALA A 125 6.86 5.57 -5.83
N TRP A 126 7.23 5.68 -4.56
CA TRP A 126 8.46 5.16 -4.00
C TRP A 126 8.14 4.11 -2.94
N LEU A 127 8.79 2.96 -3.04
CA LEU A 127 8.82 1.93 -2.01
C LEU A 127 10.05 2.18 -1.12
N ARG A 128 9.82 2.52 0.14
CA ARG A 128 10.87 2.68 1.15
C ARG A 128 10.92 1.41 1.99
N SER A 129 12.03 0.69 1.94
CA SER A 129 12.26 -0.47 2.81
C SER A 129 13.73 -0.55 3.21
N GLY A 130 14.00 -0.73 4.51
CA GLY A 130 15.36 -0.77 5.03
C GLY A 130 16.15 0.51 4.72
N ARG A 131 17.22 0.38 3.93
CA ARG A 131 18.16 1.49 3.64
C ARG A 131 17.97 2.16 2.28
N GLU A 132 17.16 1.59 1.40
CA GLU A 132 17.01 2.09 0.02
C GLU A 132 15.56 2.49 -0.29
N ASN A 133 15.42 3.59 -1.04
CA ASN A 133 14.15 4.02 -1.62
C ASN A 133 14.15 3.59 -3.09
N GLN A 134 13.20 2.75 -3.49
CA GLN A 134 13.04 2.30 -4.86
C GLN A 134 11.87 3.05 -5.53
N MET A 135 12.10 3.65 -6.69
CA MET A 135 10.99 4.16 -7.51
C MET A 135 10.30 2.97 -8.17
N VAL A 136 9.02 2.79 -7.85
CA VAL A 136 8.20 1.65 -8.31
C VAL A 136 7.13 2.06 -9.31
N PHE A 137 6.83 3.35 -9.41
CA PHE A 137 5.91 3.91 -10.40
C PHE A 137 6.33 5.33 -10.76
N HIS A 138 6.14 5.71 -12.03
CA HIS A 138 6.32 7.07 -12.52
C HIS A 138 5.45 7.34 -13.75
N THR A 139 4.73 8.46 -13.76
CA THR A 139 4.00 8.95 -14.93
C THR A 139 3.93 10.47 -14.96
N GLY A 140 3.98 11.04 -16.15
CA GLY A 140 3.58 12.42 -16.44
C GLY A 140 2.52 12.49 -17.53
N LYS A 141 1.83 11.36 -17.79
CA LYS A 141 0.83 11.26 -18.84
C LYS A 141 -0.51 11.78 -18.32
N GLU A 142 -1.07 12.76 -19.02
CA GLU A 142 -2.41 13.26 -18.74
C GLU A 142 -3.47 12.18 -18.92
N THR A 143 -4.50 12.24 -18.07
CA THR A 143 -5.62 11.30 -18.05
C THR A 143 -6.95 11.96 -18.44
N GLU A 144 -6.92 13.22 -18.89
CA GLU A 144 -8.12 13.97 -19.29
C GLU A 144 -9.22 14.02 -18.22
N LYS A 145 -8.83 14.07 -16.94
CA LYS A 145 -9.72 14.01 -15.75
C LYS A 145 -10.40 12.67 -15.52
N GLU A 146 -10.06 11.64 -16.29
CA GLU A 146 -10.46 10.27 -16.03
C GLU A 146 -9.57 9.64 -14.97
N TRP A 147 -10.11 8.62 -14.31
CA TRP A 147 -9.41 7.80 -13.33
C TRP A 147 -8.70 6.64 -14.02
N MET A 148 -7.40 6.51 -13.74
CA MET A 148 -6.57 5.42 -14.22
C MET A 148 -6.16 4.54 -13.05
N GLU A 149 -6.21 3.23 -13.23
CA GLU A 149 -5.72 2.26 -12.25
C GLU A 149 -4.22 2.01 -12.48
N SER A 150 -3.49 1.85 -11.38
CA SER A 150 -2.13 1.30 -11.39
C SER A 150 -1.98 0.27 -10.27
N GLU A 151 -1.18 -0.76 -10.56
CA GLU A 151 -0.83 -1.81 -9.62
C GLU A 151 0.70 -1.88 -9.47
N ILE A 152 1.17 -2.00 -8.23
CA ILE A 152 2.58 -2.12 -7.87
C ILE A 152 2.75 -3.47 -7.18
N PRO A 153 3.43 -4.46 -7.81
CA PRO A 153 3.82 -5.68 -7.12
C PRO A 153 4.89 -5.34 -6.07
N LEU A 154 4.70 -5.80 -4.84
CA LEU A 154 5.64 -5.58 -3.75
C LEU A 154 6.63 -6.75 -3.67
N SER A 155 7.88 -6.42 -3.35
CA SER A 155 8.95 -7.43 -3.22
C SER A 155 8.64 -8.43 -2.12
N ILE A 156 9.10 -9.68 -2.28
CA ILE A 156 8.89 -10.74 -1.29
C ILE A 156 9.75 -10.47 -0.05
N GLY A 157 9.17 -10.62 1.15
CA GLY A 157 9.92 -10.65 2.41
C GLY A 157 10.34 -9.27 2.93
N LEU A 158 9.59 -8.21 2.62
CA LEU A 158 9.81 -6.90 3.25
C LEU A 158 9.46 -6.99 4.74
N GLU A 159 10.45 -6.79 5.62
CA GLU A 159 10.23 -6.75 7.08
C GLU A 159 9.45 -5.49 7.48
N GLU A 160 9.86 -4.34 6.94
CA GLU A 160 9.23 -3.04 7.13
C GLU A 160 9.22 -2.26 5.81
N PHE A 161 8.10 -1.63 5.48
CA PHE A 161 8.02 -0.79 4.29
C PHE A 161 7.00 0.35 4.39
N GLN A 162 7.18 1.36 3.54
CA GLN A 162 6.23 2.44 3.30
C GLN A 162 6.09 2.70 1.80
N ILE A 163 4.89 3.11 1.39
CA ILE A 163 4.63 3.69 0.08
C ILE A 163 4.62 5.21 0.22
N VAL A 164 5.39 5.88 -0.63
CA VAL A 164 5.48 7.34 -0.67
C VAL A 164 5.12 7.83 -2.05
N PHE A 165 4.03 8.59 -2.15
CA PHE A 165 3.68 9.29 -3.37
C PHE A 165 4.36 10.65 -3.41
N GLU A 166 5.07 10.93 -4.49
CA GLU A 166 5.65 12.21 -4.81
C GLU A 166 4.86 12.84 -5.95
N GLY A 167 4.16 13.94 -5.64
CA GLY A 167 3.41 14.72 -6.59
C GLY A 167 4.17 15.98 -6.96
N ARG A 168 4.19 16.30 -8.25
CA ARG A 168 4.75 17.54 -8.78
C ARG A 168 3.80 18.11 -9.81
N VAL A 169 3.37 19.36 -9.65
CA VAL A 169 2.49 20.05 -10.61
C VAL A 169 3.05 21.44 -10.89
N VAL A 170 3.03 21.88 -12.15
CA VAL A 170 3.57 23.17 -12.59
C VAL A 170 2.49 24.00 -13.26
N GLY A 171 2.36 25.25 -12.80
CA GLY A 171 1.45 26.22 -13.38
C GLY A 171 0.00 26.04 -12.95
N GLU A 172 -0.81 27.04 -13.25
CA GLU A 172 -2.22 27.07 -12.91
C GLU A 172 -3.03 26.10 -13.78
N GLY A 173 -4.04 25.47 -13.19
CA GLY A 173 -4.96 24.57 -13.91
C GLY A 173 -4.48 23.12 -14.06
N GLY A 174 -3.25 22.82 -13.69
CA GLY A 174 -2.77 21.44 -13.51
C GLY A 174 -3.22 20.84 -12.18
N PHE A 175 -3.39 19.53 -12.13
CA PHE A 175 -3.65 18.82 -10.88
C PHE A 175 -3.16 17.37 -10.90
N LEU A 176 -3.05 16.80 -9.70
CA LEU A 176 -2.95 15.37 -9.43
C LEU A 176 -4.04 14.98 -8.44
N ALA A 177 -4.68 13.84 -8.69
CA ALA A 177 -5.62 13.23 -7.76
C ALA A 177 -5.26 11.76 -7.53
N LEU A 178 -5.46 11.28 -6.30
CA LEU A 178 -5.22 9.92 -5.87
C LEU A 178 -6.42 9.43 -5.06
N ASP A 179 -6.84 8.20 -5.32
CA ASP A 179 -8.00 7.58 -4.65
C ASP A 179 -7.90 6.04 -4.64
N SER A 180 -8.80 5.39 -3.90
CA SER A 180 -9.03 3.95 -3.87
C SER A 180 -7.73 3.14 -3.68
N PHE A 181 -7.01 3.40 -2.59
CA PHE A 181 -5.81 2.66 -2.23
C PHE A 181 -6.19 1.29 -1.69
N LEU A 182 -5.51 0.25 -2.16
CA LEU A 182 -5.80 -1.13 -1.77
C LEU A 182 -4.54 -2.00 -1.79
N PHE A 183 -4.22 -2.59 -0.65
CA PHE A 183 -3.30 -3.71 -0.54
C PHE A 183 -4.09 -5.02 -0.73
N SER A 184 -3.63 -5.87 -1.65
CA SER A 184 -4.20 -7.19 -1.89
C SER A 184 -3.15 -8.28 -1.72
N ASP A 185 -3.58 -9.41 -1.15
CA ASP A 185 -2.74 -10.59 -0.92
C ASP A 185 -1.49 -10.30 -0.08
N CYS A 186 -1.61 -9.38 0.88
CA CYS A 186 -0.51 -8.94 1.76
C CYS A 186 -0.51 -9.62 3.13
N GLU A 187 -1.64 -10.25 3.50
CA GLU A 187 -1.73 -11.12 4.65
C GLU A 187 -0.75 -12.27 4.49
N ALA A 188 0.33 -12.25 5.27
CA ALA A 188 1.21 -13.40 5.36
C ALA A 188 0.39 -14.54 5.94
N THR A 189 -0.03 -15.48 5.08
CA THR A 189 -0.66 -16.71 5.56
C THR A 189 0.30 -17.29 6.58
N PRO A 190 -0.12 -17.50 7.84
CA PRO A 190 0.73 -18.21 8.76
C PRO A 190 1.00 -19.54 8.08
N VAL A 191 2.26 -19.77 7.71
CA VAL A 191 2.72 -21.11 7.43
C VAL A 191 2.19 -21.95 8.59
N PRO A 192 1.45 -23.04 8.35
CA PRO A 192 0.91 -23.81 9.44
C PRO A 192 2.08 -24.19 10.36
N SER A 193 2.21 -23.51 11.50
CA SER A 193 3.18 -23.85 12.55
C SER A 193 2.90 -25.26 13.07
N VAL A 194 1.72 -25.78 12.74
CA VAL A 194 1.30 -27.17 12.88
C VAL A 194 0.79 -27.65 11.53
N CYS A 195 1.55 -28.54 10.90
CA CYS A 195 1.06 -29.25 9.72
C CYS A 195 -0.15 -30.13 10.11
N LEU A 196 -1.13 -30.24 9.20
CA LEU A 196 -2.27 -31.13 9.39
C LEU A 196 -1.81 -32.57 9.69
N GLU A 197 -2.62 -33.31 10.44
CA GLU A 197 -2.32 -34.71 10.78
C GLU A 197 -2.09 -35.52 9.50
N GLY A 198 -0.84 -35.98 9.29
CA GLY A 198 -0.43 -36.64 8.04
C GLY A 198 0.52 -35.84 7.15
N SER A 199 0.88 -34.61 7.53
CA SER A 199 1.86 -33.76 6.85
C SER A 199 3.10 -33.49 7.72
N TRP A 200 4.20 -33.09 7.11
CA TRP A 200 5.51 -32.85 7.71
C TRP A 200 5.97 -31.40 7.49
N PRO A 201 6.53 -30.72 8.51
CA PRO A 201 7.00 -29.36 8.38
C PRO A 201 8.36 -29.28 7.68
N CYS A 202 8.43 -28.48 6.62
CA CYS A 202 9.65 -28.06 5.93
C CYS A 202 10.37 -26.97 6.74
N GLY A 203 10.97 -27.34 7.88
CA GLY A 203 11.71 -26.39 8.72
C GLY A 203 10.86 -25.26 9.32
N GLY A 204 9.53 -25.36 9.26
CA GLY A 204 8.59 -24.34 9.74
C GLY A 204 8.13 -23.32 8.68
N GLU A 205 8.62 -23.42 7.43
CA GLU A 205 8.32 -22.47 6.34
C GLU A 205 7.30 -23.00 5.32
N SER A 206 7.05 -24.31 5.28
CA SER A 206 5.95 -24.94 4.55
C SER A 206 5.63 -26.34 5.10
N CYS A 207 4.58 -27.00 4.60
CA CYS A 207 4.23 -28.38 4.95
C CYS A 207 4.12 -29.23 3.69
N VAL A 208 4.71 -30.43 3.72
CA VAL A 208 4.57 -31.45 2.67
C VAL A 208 3.80 -32.65 3.21
N PRO A 209 3.04 -33.37 2.39
CA PRO A 209 2.39 -34.61 2.85
C PRO A 209 3.45 -35.68 3.18
N ARG A 210 3.18 -36.58 4.14
CA ARG A 210 4.17 -37.61 4.55
C ARG A 210 4.65 -38.56 3.46
N TRP A 211 3.89 -38.70 2.37
CA TRP A 211 4.31 -39.54 1.25
C TRP A 211 5.39 -38.88 0.39
N ALA A 212 5.51 -37.55 0.47
CA ALA A 212 6.52 -36.73 -0.20
C ALA A 212 7.74 -36.51 0.72
N LEU A 213 8.08 -37.53 1.51
CA LEU A 213 9.28 -37.56 2.33
C LEU A 213 10.17 -38.67 1.81
N CYS A 214 11.44 -38.37 1.55
CA CYS A 214 12.41 -39.33 1.03
C CYS A 214 11.96 -39.98 -0.29
N ASP A 215 11.30 -39.20 -1.15
CA ASP A 215 10.79 -39.67 -2.44
C ASP A 215 11.71 -39.28 -3.61
N LEU A 216 12.87 -38.69 -3.30
CA LEU A 216 13.90 -38.22 -4.23
C LEU A 216 13.45 -37.01 -5.06
N GLN A 217 12.37 -36.33 -4.67
CA GLN A 217 11.92 -35.08 -5.24
C GLN A 217 11.94 -33.97 -4.18
N PRO A 218 12.59 -32.82 -4.43
CA PRO A 218 12.58 -31.72 -3.48
C PRO A 218 11.25 -30.97 -3.53
N ASP A 219 10.35 -31.26 -2.59
CA ASP A 219 9.05 -30.61 -2.43
C ASP A 219 9.09 -29.50 -1.36
N CYS A 220 10.04 -29.53 -0.43
CA CYS A 220 10.33 -28.41 0.45
C CYS A 220 11.14 -27.31 -0.27
N PRO A 221 10.94 -26.01 0.05
CA PRO A 221 11.68 -24.88 -0.56
C PRO A 221 13.22 -24.99 -0.45
N GLN A 222 13.71 -25.68 0.58
CA GLN A 222 15.13 -25.92 0.83
C GLN A 222 15.52 -27.41 0.65
N GLY A 223 14.61 -28.25 0.13
CA GLY A 223 14.83 -29.69 -0.03
C GLY A 223 15.06 -30.46 1.27
N SER A 224 14.54 -29.96 2.39
CA SER A 224 14.74 -30.54 3.73
C SER A 224 13.97 -31.85 3.96
N ASP A 225 12.99 -32.14 3.12
CA ASP A 225 12.29 -33.41 2.98
C ASP A 225 13.19 -34.55 2.48
N GLU A 226 14.29 -34.22 1.80
CA GLU A 226 15.23 -35.17 1.21
C GLU A 226 16.60 -35.21 1.94
N ASP A 227 16.67 -34.71 3.17
CA ASP A 227 17.90 -34.72 3.97
C ASP A 227 18.29 -36.18 4.33
N PRO A 228 19.50 -36.66 3.99
CA PRO A 228 19.97 -38.01 4.33
C PRO A 228 20.26 -38.24 5.83
N LEU A 229 19.97 -37.26 6.71
CA LEU A 229 19.87 -37.46 8.16
C LEU A 229 18.42 -37.70 8.62
N LEU A 230 17.44 -37.32 7.81
CA LEU A 230 16.01 -37.53 8.01
C LEU A 230 15.54 -38.83 7.33
N CYS A 231 16.11 -39.10 6.16
CA CYS A 231 16.09 -40.35 5.39
C CYS A 231 17.31 -41.22 5.76
#